data_AF-A0A3E0L0U4-F1
#
_entry.id   AF-A0A3E0L0U4-F1
#
_cell.length_a   1.000
_cell.length_b   1.000
_cell.length_c   1.000
_cell.angle_alpha   90.00
_cell.angle_beta   90.00
_cell.angle_gamma   90.00
#
_symmetry.space_group_name_H-M   'P 1'
#
loop_
_entity.id
_entity.type
_entity.pdbx_description
1 polymer ?
#
loop_
_entity_poly.entity_id
_entity_poly.type
_entity_poly.pdbx_seq_one_letter_code
_entity_poly.pdbx_strand_id
1 'polypeptide(L)' 'MTNTYTAIIQPDGDWWIGWIEEIPGVNCQEASRDQLLETLKITLSEALELNKQEAISATRGNYQEEKIVV' A
#
# COMPACT_ATOMS: atom_id res chain seq x y z
N MET A 1 4.98 -12.84 -6.58
CA MET A 1 6.20 -12.40 -5.89
C MET A 1 5.74 -11.56 -4.73
N THR A 2 6.14 -11.95 -3.51
CA THR A 2 5.69 -11.27 -2.29
C THR A 2 6.54 -10.03 -2.15
N ASN A 3 6.04 -8.88 -2.63
CA ASN A 3 6.60 -7.61 -2.22
C ASN A 3 6.32 -7.49 -0.73
N THR A 4 7.39 -7.42 0.07
CA THR A 4 7.30 -7.15 1.49
C THR A 4 7.24 -5.64 1.68
N TYR A 5 6.28 -5.18 2.46
CA TYR A 5 6.08 -3.78 2.82
C TYR A 5 6.08 -3.64 4.33
N THR A 6 6.44 -2.46 4.81
CA THR A 6 6.61 -2.18 6.23
C THR A 6 5.46 -1.31 6.72
N ALA A 7 4.66 -1.85 7.65
CA ALA A 7 3.63 -1.09 8.33
C ALA A 7 4.22 -0.44 9.58
N ILE A 8 4.17 0.90 9.66
CA ILE A 8 4.38 1.66 10.88
C ILE A 8 3.02 1.81 11.55
N ILE A 9 2.87 1.38 12.80
CA ILE A 9 1.60 1.42 13.52
C ILE A 9 1.78 2.05 14.90
N GLN A 10 0.77 2.80 15.34
CA GLN A 10 0.78 3.51 16.61
C GLN A 10 -0.61 3.44 17.28
N PRO A 11 -0.70 3.11 18.58
CA PRO A 11 -1.93 3.28 19.34
C PRO A 11 -2.21 4.77 19.61
N ASP A 12 -3.47 5.18 19.48
CA ASP A 12 -3.95 6.53 19.77
C ASP A 12 -5.31 6.46 20.51
N GLY A 13 -5.25 6.54 21.84
CA GLY A 13 -6.42 6.32 22.70
C GLY A 13 -7.01 4.92 22.51
N ASP A 14 -8.29 4.86 22.14
CA ASP A 14 -9.03 3.62 21.84
C ASP A 14 -8.82 3.12 20.40
N TRP A 15 -7.96 3.78 19.62
CA TRP A 15 -7.73 3.50 18.21
C TRP A 15 -6.29 3.07 17.92
N TRP A 16 -6.11 2.47 16.75
CA TRP A 16 -4.83 2.21 16.12
C TRP A 16 -4.74 2.96 14.81
N ILE A 17 -3.64 3.66 14.58
CA ILE A 17 -3.35 4.37 13.34
C ILE A 17 -2.15 3.70 12.69
N GLY A 18 -2.15 3.55 11.38
CA GLY A 18 -1.01 2.97 10.67
C GLY A 18 -0.80 3.51 9.28
N TRP A 19 0.43 3.34 8.81
CA TRP A 19 0.95 3.81 7.52
C TRP A 19 1.80 2.72 6.88
N ILE A 20 1.82 2.65 5.54
CA ILE A 20 2.82 1.86 4.82
C ILE A 20 4.01 2.77 4.50
N GLU A 21 5.18 2.45 5.05
CA GLU A 21 6.39 3.26 4.96
C GLU A 21 6.79 3.56 3.51
N GLU A 22 6.69 2.56 2.64
CA GLU A 22 7.15 2.67 1.26
C GLU A 22 6.15 3.38 0.33
N ILE A 23 4.88 3.51 0.73
CA ILE A 23 3.80 4.05 -0.13
C ILE A 23 3.11 5.24 0.57
N PRO A 24 3.52 6.47 0.25
CA PRO A 24 2.88 7.67 0.77
C PRO A 24 1.37 7.69 0.51
N GLY A 25 0.61 8.10 1.52
CA GLY A 25 -0.85 8.19 1.42
C GLY A 25 -1.60 6.91 1.76
N VAL A 26 -0.93 5.74 1.82
CA VAL A 26 -1.56 4.50 2.32
C VAL A 26 -1.52 4.50 3.84
N ASN A 27 -2.67 4.82 4.43
CA ASN A 27 -2.86 4.87 5.88
C ASN A 27 -4.28 4.48 6.25
N CYS A 28 -4.45 3.93 7.45
CA CYS A 28 -5.74 3.51 7.99
C CYS A 28 -5.82 3.78 9.50
N GLN A 29 -7.03 3.82 10.02
CA GLN A 29 -7.31 3.86 11.46
C GLN A 29 -8.40 2.84 11.80
N GLU A 30 -8.17 2.02 12.82
CA GLU A 30 -9.10 0.96 13.23
C GLU A 30 -9.13 0.80 14.75
N ALA A 31 -10.18 0.18 15.28
CA ALA A 31 -10.37 0.00 16.73
C ALA A 31 -9.44 -1.07 17.33
N SER A 32 -8.84 -1.93 16.51
CA SER A 32 -7.91 -2.96 16.94
C SER A 32 -6.72 -3.08 16.01
N ARG A 33 -5.60 -3.58 16.57
CA ARG A 33 -4.38 -3.83 15.81
C ARG A 33 -4.60 -4.78 14.63
N ASP A 34 -5.37 -5.85 14.83
CA ASP A 34 -5.58 -6.87 13.79
C ASP A 34 -6.44 -6.32 12.65
N GLN A 35 -7.49 -5.57 12.96
CA GLN A 35 -8.27 -4.85 11.95
C GLN A 35 -7.40 -3.84 11.21
N LEU A 36 -6.56 -3.06 11.91
CA LEU A 36 -5.66 -2.11 11.26
C LEU A 36 -4.77 -2.81 10.22
N LEU A 37 -4.18 -3.95 10.57
CA LEU A 37 -3.32 -4.69 9.65
C LEU A 37 -4.08 -5.27 8.47
N GLU A 38 -5.32 -5.74 8.68
CA GLU A 38 -6.19 -6.21 7.60
C GLU A 38 -6.56 -5.07 6.65
N THR A 39 -7.04 -3.94 7.17
CA THR A 39 -7.41 -2.77 6.37
C THR A 39 -6.20 -2.22 5.61
N LEU A 40 -5.04 -2.06 6.26
CA LEU A 40 -3.80 -1.62 5.61
C LEU A 40 -3.42 -2.51 4.42
N LYS A 41 -3.57 -3.84 4.56
CA LYS A 41 -3.26 -4.78 3.49
C LYS A 41 -4.21 -4.61 2.29
N ILE A 42 -5.49 -4.39 2.55
CA ILE A 42 -6.50 -4.13 1.50
C ILE A 42 -6.17 -2.82 0.79
N THR A 43 -6.04 -1.72 1.54
CA THR A 43 -5.77 -0.39 1.00
C THR A 43 -4.43 -0.33 0.23
N LEU A 44 -3.40 -1.02 0.72
CA LEU A 44 -2.12 -1.16 0.01
C LEU A 44 -2.30 -1.86 -1.34
N SER A 45 -3.10 -2.93 -1.38
CA SER A 45 -3.36 -3.68 -2.61
C SER A 45 -4.08 -2.81 -3.65
N GLU A 46 -5.06 -2.02 -3.21
CA GLU A 46 -5.80 -1.08 -4.05
C GLU A 46 -4.90 0.04 -4.58
N ALA A 47 -4.04 0.62 -3.72
CA ALA A 47 -3.11 1.67 -4.11
C ALA A 47 -2.08 1.17 -5.15
N LEU A 48 -1.54 -0.04 -4.97
CA LEU A 48 -0.61 -0.64 -5.92
C LEU A 48 -1.28 -0.92 -7.27
N GLU A 49 -2.52 -1.38 -7.26
CA GLU A 49 -3.27 -1.61 -8.49
C GLU A 49 -3.57 -0.28 -9.21
N LEU A 50 -3.99 0.75 -8.48
CA LEU A 50 -4.20 2.08 -9.05
C LEU A 50 -2.91 2.62 -9.69
N ASN A 51 -1.79 2.58 -8.97
CA ASN A 51 -0.49 3.03 -9.49
C ASN A 51 -0.10 2.26 -10.76
N LYS A 52 -0.36 0.95 -10.81
CA LYS A 52 -0.12 0.12 -11.99
C LYS A 52 -0.98 0.57 -13.17
N GLN A 53 -2.28 0.76 -12.95
CA GLN A 53 -3.21 1.19 -14.00
C GLN A 53 -2.86 2.58 -14.53
N GLU A 54 -2.49 3.51 -13.65
CA GLU A 54 -2.03 4.85 -14.04
C GLU A 54 -0.76 4.77 -14.90
N ALA A 55 0.24 3.98 -14.49
CA ALA A 55 1.46 3.78 -15.26
C ALA A 55 1.18 3.20 -16.65
N ILE A 56 0.31 2.19 -16.76
CA ILE A 56 -0.11 1.61 -18.04
C ILE A 56 -0.84 2.65 -18.90
N SER A 57 -1.77 3.42 -18.30
CA SER A 57 -2.54 4.43 -19.01
C SER A 57 -1.69 5.59 -19.55
N ALA A 58 -0.55 5.86 -18.92
CA ALA A 58 0.42 6.87 -19.35
C ALA A 58 1.28 6.40 -20.53
N THR A 59 1.33 5.09 -20.81
CA THR A 59 2.09 4.56 -21.95
C THR A 59 1.45 4.94 -23.28
N ARG A 60 2.25 5.00 -24.35
CA ARG A 60 1.77 5.18 -25.71
C ARG A 60 2.29 4.04 -26.58
N GLY A 61 1.39 3.15 -27.00
CA GLY A 61 1.73 2.00 -27.83
C GLY A 61 2.20 0.79 -27.01
N ASN A 62 3.02 -0.06 -27.63
CA ASN A 62 3.51 -1.28 -26.98
C ASN A 62 4.45 -0.93 -25.82
N TYR A 63 4.29 -1.62 -24.69
CA TYR A 63 5.15 -1.49 -23.52
C TYR A 63 5.74 -2.86 -23.11
N GLN A 64 6.77 -2.82 -22.27
CA GLN A 64 7.39 -3.99 -21.65
C GLN A 64 7.48 -3.74 -20.14
N GLU A 65 7.35 -4.80 -19.35
CA GLU A 65 7.51 -4.76 -17.89
C GLU A 65 8.83 -5.43 -17.52
N GLU A 66 9.71 -4.71 -16.82
CA GLU A 66 10.99 -5.21 -16.34
C GLU A 66 11.13 -4.98 -14.83
N LYS A 67 11.72 -5.94 -14.11
CA LYS A 67 11.93 -5.78 -12.66
C LYS A 67 13.24 -5.06 -12.38
N ILE A 68 13.17 -4.02 -11.56
CA ILE A 68 14.33 -3.28 -11.08
C ILE A 68 14.50 -3.57 -9.58
N VAL A 69 15.72 -3.92 -9.18
CA VAL A 69 16.13 -4.10 -7.78
C VAL A 69 17.14 -2.99 -7.45
N VAL A 70 16.95 -2.32 -6.32
CA VAL A 70 17.80 -1.23 -5.82
C VAL A 70 18.66 -1.72 -4.67
#